data_AF-A0AA35WSV5-F1
#
_entry.id   AF-A0AA35WSV5-F1
#
_cell.length_a   1.000
_cell.length_b   1.000
_cell.length_c   1.000
_cell.angle_alpha   90.00
_cell.angle_beta   90.00
_cell.angle_gamma   90.00
#
_symmetry.space_group_name_H-M   'P 1'
#
loop_
_entity.id
_entity.type
_entity.pdbx_description
1 polymer ?
#
loop_
_entity_poly.entity_id
_entity_poly.type
_entity_poly.pdbx_seq_one_letter_code
_entity_poly.pdbx_strand_id
1 'polypeptide(L)' 'MLPAHRKKENWYRDLTRDEAVELLSGREDGTFLCRPSSQPTKHPEGGIHMHTIDIVCDGVKHVKVIM' A
#
# COMPACT_ATOMS: atom_id res chain seq x y z
N MET A 1 1.92 -10.61 -17.51
CA MET A 1 2.04 -10.25 -16.09
C MET A 1 3.49 -9.90 -15.82
N LEU A 2 3.80 -8.67 -15.39
CA LEU A 2 5.20 -8.20 -15.25
C LEU A 2 5.93 -9.03 -14.17
N PRO A 3 7.19 -9.46 -14.40
CA PRO A 3 7.94 -10.29 -13.44
C PRO A 3 8.07 -9.67 -12.05
N ALA A 4 8.04 -8.33 -11.98
CA ALA A 4 8.16 -7.55 -10.77
C ALA A 4 7.11 -7.93 -9.70
N HIS A 5 5.88 -8.31 -10.06
CA HIS A 5 4.83 -8.57 -9.07
C HIS A 5 4.81 -10.01 -8.54
N ARG A 6 5.64 -10.91 -9.09
CA ARG A 6 5.64 -12.32 -8.68
C ARG A 6 6.20 -12.55 -7.28
N LYS A 7 7.14 -11.71 -6.87
CA LYS A 7 7.82 -11.80 -5.58
C LYS A 7 7.24 -10.77 -4.63
N LYS A 8 6.74 -11.23 -3.47
CA LYS A 8 6.19 -10.36 -2.42
C LYS A 8 7.18 -9.26 -2.04
N GLU A 9 8.47 -9.57 -2.00
CA GLU A 9 9.53 -8.62 -1.65
C GLU A 9 9.75 -7.51 -2.70
N ASN A 10 9.02 -7.49 -3.80
CA ASN A 10 9.09 -6.38 -4.77
C ASN A 10 8.02 -5.32 -4.56
N TRP A 11 6.94 -5.64 -3.85
CA TRP A 11 5.78 -4.75 -3.71
C TRP A 11 5.18 -4.74 -2.32
N TYR A 12 5.62 -5.58 -1.40
CA TYR A 12 5.23 -5.54 0.01
C TYR A 12 6.40 -5.09 0.87
N ARG A 13 6.17 -4.13 1.75
CA ARG A 13 7.19 -3.60 2.67
C ARG A 13 6.59 -3.43 4.06
N ASP A 14 7.39 -3.64 5.08
CA ASP A 14 7.01 -3.34 6.46
C ASP A 14 7.46 -1.91 6.79
N LEU A 15 6.55 -0.95 6.58
CA LEU A 15 6.81 0.48 6.69
C LEU A 15 5.65 1.16 7.40
N THR A 16 5.94 2.32 7.98
CA THR A 16 4.94 3.31 8.35
C THR A 16 4.36 4.03 7.13
N ARG A 17 3.28 4.80 7.35
CA ARG A 17 2.68 5.63 6.30
C ARG A 17 3.65 6.69 5.77
N ASP A 18 4.40 7.33 6.67
CA ASP A 18 5.26 8.45 6.31
C ASP A 18 6.48 7.96 5.52
N GLU A 19 7.08 6.84 5.91
CA GLU A 19 8.14 6.17 5.14
C GLU A 19 7.67 5.75 3.74
N ALA A 20 6.42 5.29 3.60
CA ALA A 20 5.84 4.98 2.30
C ALA A 20 5.67 6.22 1.42
N VAL A 21 5.23 7.35 1.99
CA VAL A 21 5.13 8.63 1.28
C VAL A 21 6.50 9.10 0.81
N GLU A 22 7.51 9.05 1.68
CA GLU A 22 8.89 9.43 1.34
C GLU A 22 9.43 8.58 0.19
N LEU A 23 9.24 7.25 0.24
CA LEU A 23 9.72 6.33 -0.78
C LEU A 23 9.05 6.50 -2.15
N LEU A 24 7.76 6.84 -2.15
CA LEU A 24 6.94 7.03 -3.35
C LEU A 24 7.00 8.46 -3.91
N SER A 25 7.51 9.41 -3.14
CA SER A 25 7.65 10.81 -3.57
C SER A 25 8.53 10.90 -4.82
N GLY A 26 8.04 11.62 -5.84
CA GLY A 26 8.74 11.79 -7.12
C GLY A 26 8.79 10.54 -8.01
N ARG A 27 8.10 9.45 -7.65
CA ARG A 27 7.94 8.28 -8.53
C ARG A 27 6.82 8.53 -9.55
N GLU A 28 6.82 7.75 -10.62
CA GLU A 28 5.80 7.83 -11.67
C GLU A 28 4.42 7.37 -11.17
N ASP A 29 3.36 7.96 -11.72
CA ASP A 29 1.99 7.52 -11.50
C ASP A 29 1.85 6.01 -11.80
N GLY A 30 1.11 5.31 -10.94
CA GLY A 30 0.98 3.85 -10.97
C GLY A 30 2.05 3.10 -10.16
N THR A 31 3.11 3.77 -9.68
CA THR A 31 4.05 3.16 -8.72
C THR A 31 3.34 2.90 -7.40
N PHE A 32 3.46 1.68 -6.86
CA PHE A 32 2.78 1.29 -5.62
C PHE A 32 3.62 0.40 -4.72
N LEU A 33 3.20 0.33 -3.46
CA LEU A 33 3.58 -0.72 -2.51
C LEU A 33 2.39 -1.07 -1.60
N CYS A 34 2.46 -2.26 -1.02
CA CYS A 34 1.58 -2.73 0.04
C CYS A 34 2.36 -2.71 1.36
N ARG A 35 1.68 -2.39 2.45
CA ARG A 35 2.26 -2.43 3.80
C ARG A 35 1.21 -2.86 4.83
N PRO A 36 1.62 -3.34 6.02
CA PRO A 36 0.66 -3.60 7.09
C PRO A 36 -0.08 -2.31 7.48
N SER A 37 -1.32 -2.45 7.92
CA SER A 37 -2.03 -1.35 8.57
C SER A 37 -1.41 -1.08 9.94
N SER A 38 -1.14 0.18 10.25
CA SER A 38 -0.78 0.60 11.61
C SER A 38 -1.95 0.52 12.60
N GLN A 39 -3.18 0.44 12.08
CA GLN A 39 -4.40 0.28 12.87
C GLN A 39 -5.32 -0.73 12.19
N PRO A 40 -5.24 -2.02 12.55
CA PRO A 40 -6.19 -3.00 12.11
C PRO A 40 -7.59 -2.69 12.65
N THR A 41 -8.56 -2.48 11.77
CA THR A 41 -9.93 -2.10 12.17
C THR A 41 -10.97 -2.88 11.37
N LYS A 42 -12.10 -3.19 12.01
CA LYS A 42 -13.24 -3.79 11.32
C LYS A 42 -13.87 -2.78 10.38
N HIS A 43 -14.16 -3.18 9.15
CA HIS A 43 -14.88 -2.35 8.22
C HIS A 43 -16.39 -2.43 8.51
N PRO A 44 -17.17 -1.33 8.36
CA PRO A 44 -18.61 -1.32 8.66
C PRO A 44 -19.42 -2.36 7.87
N GLU A 45 -18.99 -2.66 6.65
CA GLU A 45 -19.64 -3.63 5.75
C GLU A 45 -19.14 -5.07 5.95
N GLY A 46 -18.30 -5.31 6.96
CA GLY A 46 -17.65 -6.60 7.22
C GLY A 46 -16.21 -6.67 6.73
N GLY A 47 -15.46 -7.64 7.25
CA GLY A 47 -14.02 -7.78 7.00
C GLY A 47 -13.14 -6.89 7.90
N ILE A 48 -11.83 -7.06 7.78
CA ILE A 48 -10.81 -6.35 8.59
C ILE A 48 -9.82 -5.65 7.67
N HIS A 49 -9.58 -4.37 7.92
CA HIS A 49 -8.52 -3.58 7.31
C HIS A 49 -7.16 -3.99 7.88
N MET A 50 -6.50 -4.99 7.31
CA MET A 50 -5.20 -5.47 7.78
C MET A 50 -4.02 -4.86 7.02
N HIS A 51 -4.25 -4.39 5.79
CA HIS A 51 -3.19 -3.94 4.88
C HIS A 51 -3.59 -2.66 4.15
N THR A 52 -2.60 -1.85 3.78
CA THR A 52 -2.79 -0.64 2.97
C THR A 52 -1.99 -0.76 1.68
N ILE A 53 -2.57 -0.31 0.56
CA ILE A 53 -1.84 -0.04 -0.68
C ILE A 53 -1.57 1.46 -0.73
N ASP A 54 -0.30 1.85 -0.83
CA ASP A 54 0.08 3.22 -1.14
C ASP A 54 0.45 3.28 -2.62
N ILE A 55 -0.19 4.19 -3.37
CA ILE A 55 -0.03 4.31 -4.83
C ILE A 55 0.15 5.76 -5.23
N VAL A 56 1.07 6.03 -6.15
CA VAL A 56 1.19 7.36 -6.78
C VAL A 56 0.11 7.49 -7.85
N CYS A 57 -0.77 8.47 -7.68
CA CYS A 57 -1.79 8.84 -8.63
C CYS A 57 -2.25 10.26 -8.26
N ASP A 58 -1.69 11.29 -8.89
CA ASP A 58 -1.86 12.67 -8.45
C ASP A 58 -1.47 12.84 -6.97
N GLY A 59 -0.19 12.55 -6.71
CA GLY A 59 0.37 12.40 -5.36
C GLY A 59 0.13 11.02 -4.77
N VAL A 60 0.60 10.79 -3.55
CA VAL A 60 0.46 9.48 -2.88
C VAL A 60 -0.94 9.33 -2.29
N LYS A 61 -1.67 8.30 -2.72
CA LYS A 61 -2.98 7.91 -2.17
C LYS A 61 -2.81 6.64 -1.33
N HIS A 62 -3.65 6.49 -0.30
CA HIS A 62 -3.62 5.36 0.63
C HIS A 62 -4.94 4.61 0.56
N VAL A 63 -4.92 3.40 0.01
CA VAL A 63 -6.09 2.57 -0.22
C VAL A 63 -6.14 1.47 0.83
N LYS A 64 -7.27 1.40 1.53
CA LYS A 64 -7.53 0.38 2.55
C LYS A 64 -7.89 -0.95 1.89
N VAL A 65 -7.21 -2.03 2.27
CA VAL A 65 -7.54 -3.38 1.80
C VAL A 65 -8.31 -4.10 2.89
N ILE A 66 -9.59 -4.34 2.61
CA ILE A 66 -10.49 -5.08 3.49
C ILE A 66 -10.55 -6.53 3.00
N MET A 67 -10.30 -7.48 3.89
CA MET A 67 -10.44 -8.92 3.65
C MET A 67 -11.32 -9.57 4.72
#